data_AF-G3B3X5-F1
#
_entry.id   AF-G3B3X5-F1
#
_cell.length_a   1.000
_cell.length_b   1.000
_cell.length_c   1.000
_cell.angle_alpha   90.00
_cell.angle_beta   90.00
_cell.angle_gamma   90.00
#
_symmetry.space_group_name_H-M   'P 1'
#
loop_
_entity.id
_entity.type
_entity.pdbx_description
1 polymer ?
#
loop_
_entity_poly.entity_id
_entity_poly.type
_entity_poly.pdbx_seq_one_letter_code
_entity_poly.pdbx_strand_id
1 'polypeptide(L)'
;MARTSDIGTAKYQSKKLKAAGLSKLKFYCQVCEKQCRDANGFKNHLSSPSHKYKIESLSTTTITNYSRSLEDNFIKLLKTSHGTKPVNANKFYQEYILSDRDHIHLNSTKWNNLTQFLKHLGTTGKVKVDN
;
A
#
# COMPACT_ATOMS: atom_id res chain seq x y z
N MET A 1 -9.17 -26.04 -14.03
CA MET A 1 -10.23 -25.07 -13.70
C MET A 1 -9.90 -24.34 -12.40
N ALA A 2 -9.93 -23.00 -12.43
CA ALA A 2 -9.70 -22.13 -11.28
C ALA A 2 -10.85 -22.26 -10.25
N ARG A 3 -10.50 -22.38 -8.96
CA ARG A 3 -11.46 -22.20 -7.86
C ARG A 3 -11.19 -20.87 -7.19
N THR A 4 -11.84 -19.84 -7.70
CA THR A 4 -12.10 -18.59 -6.96
C THR A 4 -12.64 -18.97 -5.58
N SER A 5 -12.03 -18.41 -4.53
CA SER A 5 -12.43 -18.68 -3.15
C SER A 5 -13.74 -17.96 -2.87
N ASP A 6 -14.84 -18.68 -3.05
CA ASP A 6 -16.21 -18.24 -2.83
C ASP A 6 -16.43 -17.72 -1.39
N ILE A 7 -17.19 -16.63 -1.27
CA ILE A 7 -17.47 -15.92 -0.02
C ILE A 7 -18.41 -16.81 0.82
N GLY A 8 -17.83 -17.56 1.76
CA GLY A 8 -18.60 -18.44 2.66
C GLY A 8 -17.95 -19.78 2.96
N THR A 9 -16.94 -20.20 2.17
CA THR A 9 -16.29 -21.49 2.41
C THR A 9 -15.43 -21.48 3.69
N ALA A 10 -15.21 -22.64 4.31
CA ALA A 10 -14.28 -22.79 5.45
C ALA A 10 -12.87 -22.24 5.15
N LYS A 11 -12.43 -22.29 3.88
CA LYS A 11 -11.18 -21.66 3.42
C LYS A 11 -11.25 -20.12 3.44
N TYR A 12 -12.39 -19.53 3.06
CA TYR A 12 -12.63 -18.09 3.14
C TYR A 12 -12.66 -17.62 4.61
N GLN A 13 -13.38 -18.33 5.47
CA GLN A 13 -13.42 -18.05 6.91
C GLN A 13 -12.04 -18.22 7.56
N SER A 14 -11.30 -19.27 7.21
CA SER A 14 -9.92 -19.48 7.69
C SER A 14 -8.97 -18.38 7.23
N LYS A 15 -9.11 -17.88 6.00
CA LYS A 15 -8.34 -16.72 5.52
C LYS A 15 -8.71 -15.45 6.28
N LYS A 16 -10.00 -15.21 6.52
CA LYS A 16 -10.52 -14.05 7.27
C LYS A 16 -10.04 -14.07 8.73
N LEU A 17 -10.12 -15.22 9.41
CA LEU A 17 -9.64 -15.40 10.78
C LEU A 17 -8.12 -15.24 10.90
N LYS A 18 -7.35 -15.77 9.94
CA LYS A 18 -5.89 -15.55 9.89
C LYS A 18 -5.55 -14.07 9.66
N ALA A 19 -6.28 -13.37 8.79
CA ALA A 19 -6.10 -11.93 8.55
C ALA A 19 -6.50 -11.06 9.76
N ALA A 20 -7.45 -11.52 10.58
CA ALA A 20 -7.86 -10.82 11.80
C ALA A 20 -6.75 -10.81 12.88
N GLY A 21 -5.92 -11.86 12.95
CA GLY A 21 -4.81 -11.97 13.90
C GLY A 21 -3.51 -11.26 13.49
N LEU A 22 -3.40 -10.78 12.24
CA LEU A 22 -2.26 -9.97 11.80
C LEU A 22 -2.54 -8.51 12.12
N SER A 23 -2.07 -8.08 13.28
CA SER A 23 -2.27 -6.73 13.82
C SER A 23 -1.56 -5.61 13.04
N LYS A 24 -0.78 -5.92 11.99
CA LYS A 24 -0.09 -4.90 11.18
C LYS A 24 -0.05 -5.31 9.71
N LEU A 25 -0.75 -4.56 8.85
CA LEU A 25 -0.72 -4.66 7.38
C LEU A 25 0.63 -4.25 6.76
N LYS A 26 1.68 -4.15 7.57
CA LYS A 26 3.03 -3.71 7.15
C LYS A 26 3.56 -4.46 5.92
N PHE A 27 3.13 -5.72 5.74
CA PHE A 27 3.61 -6.63 4.70
C PHE A 27 2.54 -7.02 3.67
N TYR A 28 1.73 -6.05 3.22
CA TYR A 28 0.72 -6.27 2.19
C TYR A 28 1.22 -5.90 0.79
N CYS A 29 0.82 -6.68 -0.22
CA CYS A 29 1.05 -6.38 -1.63
C CYS A 29 -0.29 -6.04 -2.30
N GLN A 30 -0.44 -4.80 -2.79
CA GLN A 30 -1.66 -4.37 -3.50
C GLN A 30 -1.82 -5.14 -4.82
N VAL A 31 -0.74 -5.29 -5.58
CA VAL A 31 -0.74 -5.96 -6.89
C VAL A 31 -1.22 -7.41 -6.81
N CYS A 32 -0.92 -8.08 -5.69
CA CYS A 32 -1.31 -9.46 -5.48
C CYS A 32 -2.49 -9.62 -4.52
N GLU A 33 -2.99 -8.52 -3.97
CA GLU A 33 -3.99 -8.46 -2.90
C GLU A 33 -3.66 -9.47 -1.78
N LYS A 34 -2.39 -9.47 -1.36
CA LYS A 34 -1.81 -10.52 -0.52
C LYS A 34 -1.11 -9.95 0.70
N GLN A 35 -1.64 -10.29 1.88
CA GLN A 35 -0.95 -10.10 3.15
C GLN A 35 0.13 -11.17 3.34
N CYS A 36 1.36 -10.74 3.59
CA CYS A 36 2.45 -11.59 4.03
C CYS A 36 2.59 -11.54 5.56
N ARG A 37 3.11 -12.62 6.16
CA ARG A 37 3.16 -12.78 7.61
C ARG A 37 4.24 -11.92 8.27
N ASP A 38 5.39 -11.78 7.60
CA ASP A 38 6.57 -11.11 8.10
C ASP A 38 7.40 -10.51 6.95
N ALA A 39 8.48 -9.80 7.31
CA ALA A 39 9.35 -9.12 6.36
C ALA A 39 10.00 -10.08 5.36
N ASN A 40 10.42 -11.27 5.81
CA ASN A 40 11.07 -12.27 4.96
C ASN A 40 10.07 -12.86 3.97
N GLY A 41 8.86 -13.19 4.44
CA GLY A 41 7.76 -13.63 3.60
C GLY A 41 7.37 -12.60 2.54
N PHE A 42 7.40 -11.31 2.90
CA PHE A 42 7.15 -10.22 1.96
C PHE A 42 8.26 -10.08 0.91
N LYS A 43 9.53 -10.12 1.33
CA LYS A 43 10.67 -10.09 0.41
C LYS A 43 10.62 -11.25 -0.59
N ASN A 44 10.39 -12.47 -0.11
CA ASN A 44 10.25 -13.65 -0.94
C ASN A 44 9.07 -13.53 -1.91
N HIS A 45 7.96 -12.93 -1.47
CA HIS A 45 6.82 -12.66 -2.33
C HIS A 45 7.16 -11.70 -3.47
N LEU A 46 7.83 -10.58 -3.19
CA LEU A 46 8.25 -9.61 -4.22
C LEU A 46 9.23 -10.23 -5.23
N SER A 47 10.11 -11.14 -4.77
CA SER A 47 11.04 -11.85 -5.64
C SER A 47 10.40 -12.97 -6.46
N SER A 48 9.18 -13.40 -6.14
CA SER A 48 8.54 -14.56 -6.77
C SER A 48 8.17 -14.30 -8.24
N PRO A 49 8.28 -15.32 -9.13
CA PRO A 49 7.91 -15.18 -10.54
C PRO A 49 6.46 -14.75 -10.75
N SER A 50 5.54 -15.24 -9.91
CA SER A 50 4.12 -14.87 -9.99
C SER A 50 3.87 -13.39 -9.69
N HIS A 51 4.62 -12.80 -8.77
CA HIS A 51 4.54 -11.36 -8.51
C HIS A 51 5.08 -10.57 -9.70
N LYS A 52 6.28 -10.94 -10.19
CA LYS A 52 6.92 -10.27 -11.33
C LYS A 52 6.04 -10.31 -12.59
N TYR A 53 5.49 -11.48 -12.91
CA TYR A 53 4.57 -11.63 -14.04
C TYR A 53 3.33 -10.75 -13.91
N LYS A 54 2.75 -10.62 -12.70
CA LYS A 54 1.63 -9.70 -12.47
C LYS A 54 2.04 -8.25 -12.70
N ILE A 55 3.24 -7.85 -12.25
CA ILE A 55 3.76 -6.51 -12.50
C ILE A 55 3.94 -6.25 -14.00
N GLU A 56 4.49 -7.20 -14.74
CA GLU A 56 4.66 -7.09 -16.20
C GLU A 56 3.33 -7.07 -16.95
N SER A 57 2.34 -7.81 -16.46
CA SER A 57 0.99 -7.85 -17.02
C SER A 57 0.14 -6.64 -16.62
N LEU A 58 0.58 -5.82 -15.66
CA LEU A 58 -0.18 -4.64 -15.24
C LEU A 58 -0.08 -3.55 -16.29
N SER A 59 -1.23 -2.96 -16.62
CA SER A 59 -1.26 -1.78 -17.47
C SER A 59 -0.61 -0.59 -16.74
N THR A 60 0.07 0.26 -17.51
CA THR A 60 0.59 1.55 -17.03
C THR A 60 -0.52 2.43 -16.42
N THR A 61 -1.76 2.28 -16.91
CA THR A 61 -2.96 2.92 -16.38
C THR A 61 -3.27 2.47 -14.95
N THR A 62 -3.13 1.18 -14.63
CA THR A 62 -3.38 0.66 -13.27
C THR A 62 -2.38 1.24 -12.26
N ILE A 63 -1.09 1.29 -12.62
CA ILE A 63 -0.05 1.90 -11.76
C ILE A 63 -0.32 3.39 -11.56
N THR A 64 -0.78 4.08 -12.60
CA THR A 64 -1.17 5.49 -12.53
C THR A 64 -2.37 5.69 -11.61
N ASN A 65 -3.39 4.83 -11.68
CA ASN A 65 -4.54 4.87 -10.79
C ASN A 65 -4.13 4.63 -9.34
N TYR A 66 -3.29 3.62 -9.06
CA TYR A 66 -2.78 3.42 -7.70
C TYR A 66 -1.99 4.62 -7.19
N SER A 67 -1.18 5.23 -8.05
CA SER A 67 -0.41 6.43 -7.68
C SER A 67 -1.32 7.61 -7.34
N ARG A 68 -2.38 7.84 -8.12
CA ARG A 68 -3.39 8.89 -7.83
C ARG A 68 -4.14 8.63 -6.54
N SER A 69 -4.66 7.41 -6.38
CA SER A 69 -5.41 7.03 -5.17
C SER A 69 -4.55 7.06 -3.91
N LEU A 70 -3.24 6.72 -3.99
CA LEU A 70 -2.33 6.90 -2.86
C LEU A 70 -2.19 8.37 -2.50
N GLU A 71 -1.97 9.23 -3.50
CA GLU A 71 -1.80 10.66 -3.30
C GLU A 71 -3.03 11.33 -2.67
N ASP A 72 -4.22 11.04 -3.22
CA ASP A 72 -5.48 11.60 -2.73
C ASP A 72 -5.75 11.21 -1.28
N ASN A 73 -5.60 9.91 -0.95
CA ASN A 73 -5.82 9.41 0.40
C ASN A 73 -4.77 9.96 1.39
N PHE A 74 -3.50 10.04 0.97
CA PHE A 74 -2.43 10.57 1.81
C PHE A 74 -2.66 12.05 2.15
N ILE A 75 -3.04 12.87 1.17
CA ILE A 75 -3.35 14.30 1.39
C ILE A 75 -4.61 14.47 2.22
N LYS A 76 -5.66 13.68 1.95
CA LYS A 76 -6.90 13.71 2.72
C LYS A 76 -6.65 13.42 4.20
N LEU A 77 -5.86 12.39 4.50
CA LEU A 77 -5.49 12.06 5.87
C LEU A 77 -4.67 13.20 6.49
N LEU A 78 -3.67 13.73 5.76
CA LEU A 78 -2.80 14.80 6.26
C LEU A 78 -3.60 16.04 6.66
N LYS A 79 -4.55 16.45 5.81
CA LYS A 79 -5.46 17.58 6.07
C LYS A 79 -6.36 17.34 7.27
N THR A 80 -6.81 16.10 7.47
CA THR A 80 -7.77 15.75 8.53
C THR A 80 -7.08 15.58 9.89
N SER A 81 -5.90 14.95 9.95
CA SER A 81 -5.24 14.63 11.24
C SER A 81 -4.23 15.68 11.70
N HIS A 82 -3.49 16.32 10.79
CA HIS A 82 -2.41 17.27 11.15
C HIS A 82 -2.66 18.70 10.64
N GLY A 83 -3.49 18.89 9.62
CA GLY A 83 -3.80 20.20 9.05
C GLY A 83 -2.58 20.83 8.38
N THR A 84 -2.12 21.98 8.89
CA THR A 84 -0.94 22.71 8.40
C THR A 84 0.30 22.56 9.29
N LYS A 85 0.22 21.73 10.34
CA LYS A 85 1.35 21.53 11.26
C LYS A 85 2.48 20.79 10.56
N PRO A 86 3.75 21.08 10.89
CA PRO A 86 4.87 20.28 10.42
C PRO A 86 4.79 18.87 11.01
N VAL A 87 4.99 17.86 10.18
CA VAL A 87 4.92 16.45 10.58
C VAL A 87 6.14 15.69 10.07
N ASN A 88 6.68 14.80 10.89
CA ASN A 88 7.69 13.86 10.43
C ASN A 88 7.07 12.87 9.43
N ALA A 89 7.57 12.89 8.19
CA ALA A 89 6.95 12.13 7.11
C ALA A 89 7.01 10.60 7.31
N ASN A 90 8.09 10.07 7.89
CA ASN A 90 8.19 8.63 8.19
C ASN A 90 7.18 8.20 9.25
N LYS A 91 6.96 9.03 10.27
CA LYS A 91 5.96 8.78 11.31
C LYS A 91 4.55 8.86 10.71
N PHE A 92 4.28 9.88 9.91
CA PHE A 92 2.97 10.06 9.27
C PHE A 92 2.65 8.94 8.26
N TYR A 93 3.63 8.48 7.48
CA TYR A 93 3.42 7.36 6.57
C TYR A 93 3.08 6.05 7.30
N GLN A 94 3.63 5.83 8.50
CA GLN A 94 3.22 4.70 9.34
C GLN A 94 1.80 4.85 9.88
N GLU A 95 1.40 6.06 10.28
CA GLU A 95 0.02 6.38 10.66
C GLU A 95 -0.95 6.11 9.50
N TYR A 96 -0.60 6.54 8.29
CA TYR A 96 -1.36 6.26 7.06
C TYR A 96 -1.56 4.76 6.84
N ILE A 97 -0.51 3.94 6.98
CA ILE A 97 -0.59 2.48 6.84
C ILE A 97 -1.52 1.85 7.90
N LEU A 98 -1.58 2.43 9.09
CA LEU A 98 -2.37 1.91 10.20
C LEU A 98 -3.82 2.41 10.19
N SER A 99 -4.09 3.53 9.50
CA SER A 99 -5.40 4.18 9.50
C SER A 99 -6.46 3.41 8.72
N ASP A 100 -6.08 2.70 7.66
CA ASP A 100 -7.03 2.01 6.78
C ASP A 100 -6.48 0.63 6.38
N ARG A 101 -7.36 -0.36 6.23
CA ARG A 101 -6.92 -1.72 5.87
C ARG A 101 -6.68 -1.94 4.38
N ASP A 102 -7.30 -1.12 3.55
CA ASP A 102 -7.27 -1.17 2.10
C ASP A 102 -6.46 0.00 1.51
N HIS A 103 -5.62 0.64 2.33
CA HIS A 103 -4.73 1.69 1.87
C HIS A 103 -3.73 1.16 0.82
N ILE A 104 -3.44 2.02 -0.14
CA ILE A 104 -2.45 1.68 -1.17
C ILE A 104 -1.07 1.86 -0.56
N HIS A 105 -0.29 0.78 -0.58
CA HIS A 105 1.10 0.79 -0.22
C HIS A 105 1.94 1.44 -1.33
N LEU A 106 2.97 2.18 -0.92
CA LEU A 106 3.89 2.86 -1.85
C LEU A 106 4.53 1.92 -2.87
N ASN A 107 4.77 0.65 -2.49
CA ASN A 107 5.33 -0.40 -3.34
C ASN A 107 4.53 -0.70 -4.62
N SER A 108 3.29 -0.22 -4.70
CA SER A 108 2.36 -0.47 -5.81
C SER A 108 2.14 0.79 -6.67
N THR A 109 2.99 1.80 -6.48
CA THR A 109 2.94 3.08 -7.18
C THR A 109 4.19 3.31 -8.01
N LYS A 110 4.21 4.40 -8.79
CA LYS A 110 5.39 4.81 -9.57
C LYS A 110 6.58 5.27 -8.71
N TRP A 111 6.42 5.42 -7.39
CA TRP A 111 7.47 5.91 -6.49
C TRP A 111 8.12 4.76 -5.73
N ASN A 112 9.46 4.68 -5.76
CA ASN A 112 10.20 3.55 -5.18
C ASN A 112 10.38 3.66 -3.66
N ASN A 113 10.35 4.89 -3.12
CA ASN A 113 10.53 5.16 -1.70
C ASN A 113 9.81 6.45 -1.29
N LEU A 114 9.62 6.62 0.03
CA LEU A 114 8.84 7.72 0.58
C LEU A 114 9.44 9.08 0.18
N THR A 115 10.76 9.21 0.15
CA THR A 115 11.45 10.43 -0.25
C THR A 115 11.11 10.85 -1.68
N GLN A 116 11.08 9.91 -2.64
CA GLN A 116 10.67 10.19 -4.02
C GLN A 116 9.22 10.67 -4.10
N PHE A 117 8.33 10.07 -3.31
CA PHE A 117 6.93 10.50 -3.24
C PHE A 117 6.78 11.90 -2.63
N LEU A 118 7.45 12.19 -1.52
CA LEU A 118 7.43 13.52 -0.90
C LEU A 118 8.01 14.59 -1.83
N LYS A 119 9.10 14.27 -2.54
CA LYS A 119 9.67 15.18 -3.55
C LYS A 119 8.64 15.49 -4.64
N HIS A 120 7.87 14.50 -5.09
CA HIS A 120 6.78 14.72 -6.04
C HIS A 120 5.71 15.66 -5.48
N LEU A 121 5.27 15.45 -4.24
CA LEU A 121 4.30 16.33 -3.57
C LEU A 121 4.81 17.78 -3.44
N GLY A 122 6.10 17.94 -3.13
CA GLY A 122 6.77 19.24 -3.10
C GLY A 122 6.78 19.92 -4.47
N THR A 123 7.21 19.20 -5.52
CA THR A 123 7.27 19.75 -6.88
C THR A 123 5.90 20.08 -7.47
N THR A 124 4.83 19.39 -7.04
CA THR A 124 3.46 19.66 -7.47
C THR A 124 2.76 20.74 -6.62
N GLY A 125 3.44 21.29 -5.62
CA GLY A 125 2.91 22.34 -4.74
C GLY A 125 1.84 21.87 -3.76
N LYS A 126 1.65 20.55 -3.58
CA LYS A 126 0.60 19.99 -2.72
C LYS A 126 1.00 20.02 -1.23
N VAL A 127 2.28 19.88 -0.95
CA VAL A 127 2.85 19.88 0.41
C VAL A 127 4.16 20.64 0.39
N LYS A 128 4.42 21.46 1.42
CA LYS A 128 5.74 22.05 1.64
C LYS A 128 6.64 21.01 2.33
N VAL A 129 7.72 20.62 1.66
CA VAL A 129 8.72 19.69 2.22
C VAL A 129 9.92 20.51 2.70
N ASP A 130 10.23 20.39 3.98
CA ASP A 130 11.40 20.98 4.63
C ASP A 130 12.44 19.88 4.81
N ASN A 131 13.72 20.19 4.56
CA ASN A 131 14.80 19.20 4.47
C ASN A 131 15.74 19.25 5.68
#